data_AF-A0A015JVV6-F1
#
_entry.id   AF-A0A015JVV6-F1
#
_cell.length_a   1.000
_cell.length_b   1.000
_cell.length_c   1.000
_cell.angle_alpha   90.00
_cell.angle_beta   90.00
_cell.angle_gamma   90.00
#
_symmetry.space_group_name_H-M   'P 1'
#
loop_
_entity.id
_entity.type
_entity.pdbx_description
1 polymer ?
#
loop_
_entity_poly.entity_id
_entity_poly.type
_entity_poly.pdbx_seq_one_letter_code
_entity_poly.pdbx_strand_id
1 'polypeptide(L)'
;MTTQNVASVYPLPPEYYKRYTDENLSILKQVKEQGEETFVESGGALPQTFNILELEPPPPITEGYYHCFNDAWPVVDVLNSLEDQGHKQLYPKGKIDRNVELKKLNQSAIFNFLELLNSLVKDPDRSLEKFEQIRLIFLNMKHMLNEYRPHQVSILQNFILFSF
;
A
#
# COMPACT_ATOMS: atom_id res chain seq x y z
N MET A 1 19.50 18.12 -14.57
CA MET A 1 20.40 17.30 -13.72
C MET A 1 20.81 18.16 -12.55
N THR A 2 20.17 17.98 -11.40
CA THR A 2 20.39 18.81 -10.21
C THR A 2 21.67 18.35 -9.51
N THR A 3 22.63 19.26 -9.36
CA THR A 3 23.93 19.01 -8.72
C THR A 3 23.72 18.75 -7.23
N GLN A 4 23.82 17.48 -6.82
CA GLN A 4 23.72 17.08 -5.42
C GLN A 4 24.97 17.57 -4.67
N ASN A 5 24.78 18.42 -3.67
CA ASN A 5 25.86 18.89 -2.81
C ASN A 5 26.32 17.70 -1.95
N VAL A 6 27.58 17.28 -2.10
CA VAL A 6 28.16 16.04 -1.54
C VAL A 6 28.22 16.03 0.00
N ALA A 7 27.76 17.09 0.67
CA ALA A 7 27.84 17.27 2.11
C ALA A 7 26.62 16.76 2.92
N SER A 8 25.47 16.48 2.30
CA SER A 8 24.26 16.05 3.02
C SER A 8 23.74 14.68 2.59
N VAL A 9 23.34 13.86 3.57
CA VAL A 9 22.72 12.54 3.37
C VAL A 9 21.33 12.65 2.73
N TYR A 10 20.65 13.78 2.93
CA TYR A 10 19.33 14.02 2.38
C TYR A 10 19.39 14.73 1.03
N PRO A 11 18.52 14.36 0.08
CA PRO A 11 18.40 15.07 -1.18
C PRO A 11 17.95 16.51 -0.94
N LEU A 12 18.37 17.42 -1.82
CA LEU A 12 17.84 18.78 -1.83
C LEU A 12 16.33 18.74 -2.12
N PRO A 13 15.55 19.66 -1.53
CA PRO A 13 14.13 19.77 -1.84
C PRO A 13 13.94 20.01 -3.35
N PRO A 14 12.82 19.54 -3.93
CA PRO A 14 12.55 19.72 -5.36
C PRO A 14 12.45 21.20 -5.77
N GLU A 15 13.05 21.58 -6.90
CA GLU A 15 13.15 22.98 -7.37
C GLU A 15 11.82 23.75 -7.42
N TYR A 16 10.68 23.07 -7.57
CA TYR A 16 9.37 23.70 -7.60
C TYR A 16 9.01 24.43 -6.31
N TYR A 17 9.66 24.15 -5.16
CA TYR A 17 9.40 24.85 -3.91
C TYR A 17 9.63 26.37 -4.04
N LYS A 18 10.57 26.81 -4.88
CA LYS A 18 10.89 28.22 -5.12
C LYS A 18 9.77 29.00 -5.82
N ARG A 19 8.83 28.28 -6.43
CA ARG A 19 7.69 28.88 -7.16
C ARG A 19 6.59 29.36 -6.21
N TYR A 20 6.57 28.88 -4.96
CA TYR A 20 5.58 29.25 -3.95
C TYR A 20 5.93 30.59 -3.28
N THR A 21 5.75 31.69 -4.00
CA THR A 21 5.87 33.06 -3.47
C THR A 21 4.49 33.67 -3.20
N ASP A 22 4.41 34.64 -2.27
CA ASP A 22 3.14 35.32 -1.96
C ASP A 22 2.49 35.97 -3.20
N GLU A 23 3.32 36.51 -4.08
CA GLU A 23 2.91 37.06 -5.38
C GLU A 23 2.27 35.99 -6.27
N ASN A 24 2.94 34.87 -6.50
CA ASN A 24 2.43 33.78 -7.35
C ASN A 24 1.15 33.16 -6.76
N LEU A 25 1.04 33.08 -5.44
CA LEU A 25 -0.17 32.60 -4.76
C LEU A 25 -1.35 33.58 -4.91
N SER A 26 -1.09 34.89 -4.92
CA SER A 26 -2.12 35.89 -5.19
C SER A 26 -2.62 35.84 -6.63
N ILE A 27 -1.71 35.66 -7.60
CA ILE A 27 -2.04 35.50 -9.01
C ILE A 27 -2.86 34.22 -9.21
N LEU A 28 -2.48 33.11 -8.57
CA LEU A 28 -3.23 31.86 -8.63
C LEU A 28 -4.68 32.03 -8.14
N LYS A 29 -4.90 32.80 -7.05
CA LYS A 29 -6.25 33.09 -6.56
C LYS A 29 -7.07 33.89 -7.58
N GLN A 30 -6.48 34.92 -8.17
CA GLN A 30 -7.15 35.76 -9.17
C GLN A 30 -7.47 34.97 -10.45
N VAL A 31 -6.53 34.18 -10.93
CA VAL A 31 -6.71 33.28 -12.09
C VAL A 31 -7.82 32.26 -11.82
N LYS A 32 -7.92 31.74 -10.59
CA LYS A 32 -8.98 30.80 -10.21
C LYS A 32 -10.37 31.43 -10.14
N GLU A 33 -10.45 32.68 -9.68
CA GLU A 33 -11.71 33.41 -9.57
C GLU A 33 -12.21 33.95 -10.91
N GLN A 34 -11.30 34.39 -11.78
CA GLN A 34 -11.64 35.10 -13.01
C GLN A 34 -11.53 34.21 -14.26
N GLY A 35 -10.67 33.18 -14.23
CA GLY A 35 -10.24 32.39 -15.38
C GLY A 35 -8.94 32.92 -15.99
N GLU A 36 -8.12 32.05 -16.58
CA GLU A 36 -6.83 32.45 -17.19
C GLU A 36 -7.00 33.50 -18.30
N GLU A 37 -8.03 33.36 -19.13
CA GLU A 37 -8.27 34.22 -20.29
C GLU A 37 -8.60 35.67 -19.88
N THR A 38 -9.47 35.84 -18.89
CA THR A 38 -9.89 37.17 -18.40
C THR A 38 -8.80 37.87 -17.57
N PHE A 39 -7.94 37.09 -16.88
CA PHE A 39 -6.79 37.62 -16.15
C PHE A 39 -5.72 38.22 -17.08
N VAL A 40 -5.46 37.56 -18.21
CA VAL A 40 -4.52 38.07 -19.22
C VAL A 40 -5.11 39.29 -19.94
N GLU A 41 -6.41 39.28 -20.25
CA GLU A 41 -7.12 40.41 -20.87
C GLU A 41 -7.18 41.66 -19.96
N SER A 42 -7.20 41.48 -18.64
CA SER A 42 -7.15 42.57 -17.66
C SER A 42 -5.74 43.12 -17.40
N GLY A 43 -4.72 42.62 -18.12
CA GLY A 43 -3.33 43.08 -18.03
C GLY A 43 -2.49 42.37 -16.96
N GLY A 44 -2.97 41.24 -16.44
CA GLY A 44 -2.22 40.41 -15.50
C GLY A 44 -1.03 39.71 -16.16
N ALA A 45 0.16 39.82 -15.56
CA ALA A 45 1.36 39.16 -16.05
C ALA A 45 1.49 37.75 -15.46
N LEU A 46 1.46 36.73 -16.32
CA LEU A 46 1.75 35.34 -15.93
C LEU A 46 3.28 35.10 -15.93
N PRO A 47 3.81 34.27 -15.01
CA PRO A 47 5.20 33.83 -15.03
C PRO A 47 5.53 33.11 -16.34
N GLN A 48 6.62 33.50 -17.00
CA GLN A 48 7.04 32.91 -18.27
C GLN A 48 7.71 31.54 -18.10
N THR A 49 8.16 31.23 -16.89
CA THR A 49 8.99 30.05 -16.58
C THR A 49 8.22 28.78 -16.20
N PHE A 50 6.96 28.90 -15.78
CA PHE A 50 6.14 27.76 -15.36
C PHE A 50 4.66 28.11 -15.42
N ASN A 51 3.78 27.10 -15.53
CA ASN A 51 2.35 27.31 -15.49
C ASN A 51 1.88 27.51 -14.03
N ILE A 52 1.13 28.58 -13.75
CA ILE A 52 0.63 28.89 -12.40
C ILE A 52 -0.24 27.77 -11.83
N LEU A 53 -1.00 27.05 -12.65
CA LEU A 53 -1.83 25.92 -12.23
C LEU A 53 -0.99 24.75 -11.67
N GLU A 54 0.31 24.66 -11.99
CA GLU A 54 1.21 23.65 -11.39
C GLU A 54 1.47 23.89 -9.89
N LEU A 55 1.10 25.06 -9.35
CA LEU A 55 1.15 25.31 -7.90
C LEU A 55 0.04 24.56 -7.15
N GLU A 56 -1.03 24.14 -7.84
CA GLU A 56 -2.06 23.30 -7.24
C GLU A 56 -1.54 21.88 -6.98
N PRO A 57 -1.99 21.23 -5.90
CA PRO A 57 -1.67 19.82 -5.68
C PRO A 57 -2.12 18.99 -6.90
N PRO A 58 -1.29 18.03 -7.36
CA PRO A 58 -1.70 17.15 -8.44
C PRO A 58 -2.95 16.35 -8.03
N PRO A 59 -3.80 15.98 -9.00
CA PRO A 59 -4.98 15.18 -8.71
C PRO A 59 -4.57 13.85 -8.07
N PRO A 60 -5.36 13.32 -7.13
CA PRO A 60 -5.08 12.03 -6.52
C PRO A 60 -5.07 10.95 -7.59
N ILE A 61 -4.09 10.05 -7.52
CA ILE A 61 -4.04 8.87 -8.39
C ILE A 61 -5.16 7.94 -7.93
N THR A 62 -6.11 7.64 -8.82
CA THR A 62 -7.27 6.77 -8.51
C THR A 62 -7.04 5.32 -8.95
N GLU A 63 -6.15 5.10 -9.93
CA GLU A 63 -5.93 3.79 -10.54
C GLU A 63 -4.43 3.50 -10.72
N GLY A 64 -4.06 2.22 -10.72
CA GLY A 64 -2.69 1.76 -10.92
C GLY A 64 -1.90 1.59 -9.62
N TYR A 65 -0.63 1.99 -9.64
CA TYR A 65 0.32 1.77 -8.55
C TYR A 65 1.03 3.07 -8.18
N TYR A 66 1.22 3.33 -6.89
CA TYR A 66 2.09 4.38 -6.39
C TYR A 66 3.37 3.76 -5.83
N HIS A 67 4.49 4.45 -5.95
CA HIS A 67 5.77 3.96 -5.44
C HIS A 67 6.03 4.57 -4.07
N CYS A 68 6.27 3.74 -3.07
CA CYS A 68 6.60 4.15 -1.72
C CYS A 68 7.76 3.28 -1.22
N PHE A 69 8.83 3.90 -0.73
CA PHE A 69 10.03 3.19 -0.23
C PHE A 69 10.60 2.14 -1.19
N ASN A 70 10.67 2.48 -2.49
CA ASN A 70 11.14 1.60 -3.56
C ASN A 70 10.23 0.40 -3.88
N ASP A 71 9.05 0.33 -3.26
CA ASP A 71 8.02 -0.68 -3.53
C ASP A 71 6.83 -0.06 -4.26
N ALA A 72 6.29 -0.80 -5.24
CA ALA A 72 5.06 -0.42 -5.94
C ALA A 72 3.84 -0.95 -5.18
N TRP A 73 2.98 -0.04 -4.73
CA TRP A 73 1.76 -0.34 -4.00
C TRP A 73 0.54 -0.06 -4.87
N PRO A 74 -0.44 -0.96 -4.94
CA PRO A 74 -1.67 -0.71 -5.67
C PRO A 74 -2.48 0.41 -4.98
N VAL A 75 -3.06 1.30 -5.76
CA VAL A 75 -3.93 2.37 -5.24
C VAL A 75 -5.20 1.80 -4.61
N VAL A 76 -5.76 0.75 -5.23
CA VAL A 76 -6.89 -0.01 -4.69
C VAL A 76 -6.34 -1.26 -4.01
N ASP A 77 -6.50 -1.35 -2.68
CA ASP A 77 -6.08 -2.54 -1.92
C ASP A 77 -7.00 -3.73 -2.26
N VAL A 78 -6.52 -4.57 -3.18
CA VAL A 78 -7.16 -5.84 -3.53
C VAL A 78 -6.32 -6.96 -2.93
N LEU A 79 -6.96 -7.83 -2.16
CA LEU A 79 -6.30 -9.04 -1.69
C LEU A 79 -6.12 -10.00 -2.87
N ASN A 80 -4.91 -10.07 -3.40
CA ASN A 80 -4.53 -11.05 -4.43
C ASN A 80 -4.79 -12.48 -3.93
N SER A 81 -5.28 -13.36 -4.81
CA SER A 81 -5.53 -14.74 -4.44
C SER A 81 -4.21 -15.48 -4.17
N LEU A 82 -4.27 -16.57 -3.39
CA LEU A 82 -3.10 -17.42 -3.15
C LEU A 82 -2.50 -17.98 -4.44
N GLU A 83 -3.34 -18.28 -5.44
CA GLU A 83 -2.91 -18.82 -6.73
C GLU A 83 -2.17 -17.77 -7.55
N ASP A 84 -2.61 -16.51 -7.53
CA ASP A 84 -1.92 -15.39 -8.18
C ASP A 84 -0.55 -15.10 -7.54
N GLN A 85 -0.41 -15.45 -6.25
CA GLN A 85 0.85 -15.36 -5.52
C GLN A 85 1.75 -16.59 -5.72
N GLY A 86 1.33 -17.58 -6.54
CA GLY A 86 2.09 -18.80 -6.79
C GLY A 86 2.02 -19.84 -5.66
N HIS A 87 1.04 -19.73 -4.76
CA HIS A 87 0.91 -20.58 -3.59
C HIS A 87 -0.34 -21.46 -3.64
N LYS A 88 -0.21 -22.69 -3.14
CA LYS A 88 -1.33 -23.64 -3.09
C LYS A 88 -2.29 -23.29 -1.96
N GLN A 89 -3.57 -23.19 -2.30
CA GLN A 89 -4.64 -23.06 -1.31
C GLN A 89 -4.90 -24.40 -0.61
N LEU A 90 -4.87 -24.40 0.72
CA LEU A 90 -5.03 -25.60 1.57
C LEU A 90 -6.45 -25.78 2.12
N TYR A 91 -7.33 -24.80 1.93
CA TYR A 91 -8.73 -24.81 2.37
C TYR A 91 -9.68 -24.79 1.16
N PRO A 92 -10.93 -25.27 1.28
CA PRO A 92 -11.85 -25.30 0.15
C PRO A 92 -12.15 -23.89 -0.38
N LYS A 93 -12.58 -23.79 -1.65
CA LYS A 93 -13.08 -22.54 -2.23
C LYS A 93 -14.60 -22.46 -1.99
N GLY A 94 -15.09 -21.45 -1.25
CA GLY A 94 -16.52 -21.22 -1.06
C GLY A 94 -16.92 -20.67 0.31
N LYS A 95 -18.22 -20.81 0.65
CA LYS A 95 -18.76 -20.39 1.95
C LYS A 95 -18.41 -21.44 3.00
N ILE A 96 -17.40 -21.14 3.81
CA ILE A 96 -16.84 -22.07 4.79
C ILE A 96 -16.85 -21.42 6.16
N ASP A 97 -16.99 -22.25 7.21
CA ASP A 97 -16.72 -21.80 8.56
C ASP A 97 -15.21 -21.58 8.75
N ARG A 98 -14.83 -20.31 8.63
CA ARG A 98 -13.46 -19.85 8.67
C ARG A 98 -12.77 -20.16 10.01
N ASN A 99 -13.51 -20.18 11.11
CA ASN A 99 -12.93 -20.50 12.41
C ASN A 99 -12.51 -21.97 12.50
N VAL A 100 -13.31 -22.85 11.90
CA VAL A 100 -13.01 -24.29 11.85
C VAL A 100 -11.80 -24.56 10.97
N GLU A 101 -11.72 -23.96 9.78
CA GLU A 101 -10.57 -24.16 8.89
C GLU A 101 -9.28 -23.53 9.44
N LEU A 102 -9.33 -22.37 10.09
CA LEU A 102 -8.15 -21.81 10.77
C LEU A 102 -7.66 -22.74 11.89
N LYS A 103 -8.57 -23.36 12.65
CA LYS A 103 -8.20 -24.34 13.68
C LYS A 103 -7.55 -25.58 13.07
N LYS A 104 -8.08 -26.08 11.94
CA LYS A 104 -7.48 -27.21 11.21
C LYS A 104 -6.08 -26.88 10.69
N LEU A 105 -5.91 -25.70 10.08
CA LEU A 105 -4.59 -25.23 9.61
C LEU A 105 -3.61 -25.09 10.77
N ASN A 106 -4.04 -24.55 11.92
CA ASN A 106 -3.21 -24.43 13.11
C ASN A 106 -2.78 -25.80 13.66
N GLN A 107 -3.71 -26.76 13.74
CA GLN A 107 -3.36 -28.14 14.11
C GLN A 107 -2.35 -28.74 13.13
N SER A 108 -2.57 -28.57 11.83
CA SER A 108 -1.63 -29.01 10.79
C SER A 108 -0.24 -28.37 10.94
N ALA A 109 -0.15 -27.08 11.28
CA ALA A 109 1.11 -26.39 11.53
C ALA A 109 1.87 -27.02 12.73
N ILE A 110 1.15 -27.32 13.81
CA ILE A 110 1.74 -27.96 15.01
C ILE A 110 2.26 -29.36 14.67
N PHE A 111 1.48 -30.18 13.95
CA PHE A 111 1.94 -31.50 13.52
C PHE A 111 3.19 -31.43 12.64
N ASN A 112 3.20 -30.53 11.65
CA ASN A 112 4.37 -30.34 10.78
C ASN A 112 5.59 -29.83 11.57
N PHE A 113 5.40 -29.02 12.61
CA PHE A 113 6.49 -28.59 13.48
C PHE A 113 7.06 -29.74 14.32
N LEU A 114 6.21 -30.62 14.85
CA LEU A 114 6.68 -31.82 15.56
C LEU A 114 7.41 -32.79 14.61
N GLU A 115 6.93 -32.94 13.38
CA GLU A 115 7.63 -33.72 12.35
C GLU A 115 8.98 -33.09 11.96
N LEU A 116 9.07 -31.76 11.91
CA LEU A 116 10.31 -31.03 11.69
C LEU A 116 11.32 -31.28 12.83
N LEU A 117 10.89 -31.22 14.09
CA LEU A 117 11.76 -31.54 15.22
C LEU A 117 12.26 -32.99 15.15
N ASN A 118 11.37 -33.92 14.80
CA ASN A 118 11.74 -35.32 14.63
C ASN A 118 12.68 -35.55 13.44
N SER A 119 12.51 -34.83 12.33
CA SER A 119 13.41 -34.93 11.18
C SER A 119 14.77 -34.33 11.49
N LEU A 120 14.85 -33.20 12.20
CA LEU A 120 16.11 -32.61 12.64
C LEU A 120 16.96 -33.57 13.50
N VAL A 121 16.32 -34.43 14.29
CA VAL A 121 17.01 -35.43 15.12
C VAL A 121 17.48 -36.64 14.30
N LYS A 122 16.74 -37.04 13.25
CA LYS A 122 17.00 -38.28 12.49
C LYS A 122 17.72 -38.08 11.16
N ASP A 123 17.34 -37.06 10.41
CA ASP A 123 17.81 -36.71 9.07
C ASP A 123 17.64 -35.19 8.83
N PRO A 124 18.68 -34.39 9.13
CA PRO A 124 18.62 -32.93 9.01
C PRO A 124 18.36 -32.42 7.60
N ASP A 125 18.76 -33.17 6.56
CA ASP A 125 18.64 -32.71 5.17
C ASP A 125 17.17 -32.67 4.70
N ARG A 126 16.32 -33.54 5.26
CA ARG A 126 14.87 -33.55 5.01
C ARG A 126 14.09 -32.47 5.76
N SER A 127 14.76 -31.69 6.63
CA SER A 127 14.10 -30.64 7.40
C SER A 127 13.56 -29.49 6.52
N LEU A 128 14.21 -29.22 5.38
CA LEU A 128 13.84 -28.14 4.47
C LEU A 128 12.43 -28.33 3.87
N GLU A 129 12.06 -29.56 3.51
CA GLU A 129 10.74 -29.85 2.98
C GLU A 129 9.63 -29.54 4.00
N LYS A 130 9.88 -29.86 5.27
CA LYS A 130 8.95 -29.58 6.36
C LYS A 130 8.87 -28.10 6.68
N PHE A 131 9.99 -27.38 6.58
CA PHE A 131 9.99 -25.94 6.71
C PHE A 131 9.12 -25.25 5.64
N GLU A 132 9.25 -25.63 4.37
CA GLU A 132 8.43 -25.08 3.29
C GLU A 132 6.93 -25.42 3.45
N GLN A 133 6.61 -26.62 3.96
CA GLN A 133 5.23 -26.98 4.31
C GLN A 133 4.65 -26.06 5.40
N ILE A 134 5.41 -25.80 6.46
CA ILE A 134 5.02 -24.88 7.54
C ILE A 134 4.83 -23.46 6.99
N ARG A 135 5.77 -22.99 6.17
CA ARG A 135 5.68 -21.67 5.52
C ARG A 135 4.39 -21.53 4.70
N LEU A 136 4.05 -22.57 3.92
CA LEU A 136 2.82 -22.60 3.12
C LEU A 136 1.56 -22.54 4.00
N ILE A 137 1.55 -23.25 5.14
CA ILE A 137 0.42 -23.23 6.08
C ILE A 137 0.24 -21.82 6.66
N PHE A 138 1.33 -21.18 7.12
CA PHE A 138 1.25 -19.82 7.65
C PHE A 138 0.79 -18.81 6.61
N LEU A 139 1.21 -18.95 5.36
CA LEU A 139 0.75 -18.07 4.29
C LEU A 139 -0.75 -18.24 4.03
N ASN A 140 -1.24 -19.47 4.02
CA ASN A 140 -2.67 -19.76 3.90
C ASN A 140 -3.47 -19.16 5.06
N MET A 141 -2.97 -19.29 6.29
CA MET A 141 -3.59 -18.67 7.48
C MET A 141 -3.60 -17.14 7.37
N LYS A 142 -2.49 -16.53 6.94
CA LYS A 142 -2.39 -15.07 6.75
C LYS A 142 -3.38 -14.58 5.71
N HIS A 143 -3.49 -15.25 4.56
CA HIS A 143 -4.45 -14.89 3.52
C HIS A 143 -5.88 -14.96 4.05
N MET A 144 -6.22 -16.03 4.76
CA MET A 144 -7.54 -16.23 5.33
C MET A 144 -7.91 -15.19 6.41
N LEU A 145 -6.94 -14.74 7.19
CA LEU A 145 -7.09 -13.61 8.13
C LEU A 145 -7.23 -12.27 7.39
N ASN A 146 -6.46 -12.08 6.32
CA ASN A 146 -6.54 -10.87 5.50
C ASN A 146 -7.92 -10.70 4.86
N GLU A 147 -8.56 -11.79 4.45
CA GLU A 147 -9.95 -11.78 3.98
C GLU A 147 -10.95 -11.32 5.08
N TYR A 148 -10.60 -11.43 6.36
CA TYR A 148 -11.47 -11.03 7.48
C TYR A 148 -11.34 -9.55 7.86
N ARG A 149 -10.31 -8.83 7.35
CA ARG A 149 -10.07 -7.42 7.66
C ARG A 149 -11.29 -6.52 7.41
N PRO A 150 -12.03 -6.61 6.28
CA PRO A 150 -13.20 -5.76 6.06
C PRO A 150 -14.28 -5.96 7.13
N HIS A 151 -14.54 -7.20 7.54
CA HIS A 151 -15.53 -7.51 8.57
C HIS A 151 -15.12 -6.98 9.94
N GLN A 152 -13.82 -7.06 10.29
CA GLN A 152 -13.30 -6.46 11.52
C GLN A 152 -13.49 -4.95 11.52
N VAL A 153 -13.19 -4.27 10.41
CA VAL A 153 -13.37 -2.82 10.29
C VAL A 153 -14.85 -2.45 10.45
N SER A 154 -15.77 -3.18 9.83
CA SER A 154 -17.20 -2.95 10.00
C SER A 154 -17.67 -3.17 11.45
N ILE A 155 -17.18 -4.20 12.14
CA ILE A 155 -17.48 -4.39 13.56
C ILE A 155 -16.96 -3.23 14.39
N LEU A 156 -15.71 -2.82 14.19
CA LEU A 156 -15.09 -1.73 14.94
C LEU A 156 -15.84 -0.41 14.72
N GLN A 157 -16.24 -0.13 13.47
CA GLN A 157 -17.04 1.04 13.15
C GLN A 157 -18.39 1.01 13.85
N ASN A 158 -19.10 -0.12 13.82
CA ASN A 158 -20.36 -0.28 14.55
C ASN A 158 -20.16 -0.11 16.05
N PHE A 159 -19.12 -0.69 16.62
CA PHE A 159 -18.81 -0.57 18.04
C PHE A 159 -18.56 0.89 18.44
N ILE A 160 -17.84 1.66 17.63
CA ILE A 160 -17.62 3.10 17.85
C ILE A 160 -18.95 3.86 17.74
N LEU A 161 -19.79 3.57 16.74
CA LEU A 161 -21.07 4.24 16.53
C LEU A 161 -22.11 3.97 17.62
N PHE A 162 -22.06 2.81 18.29
CA PHE A 162 -22.98 2.43 19.37
C PHE A 162 -22.41 2.64 20.78
N SER A 163 -21.16 3.12 20.91
CA SER A 163 -20.54 3.45 22.20
C SER A 163 -20.65 4.94 22.58
N PHE A 164 -21.37 5.74 21.79
CA PHE A 164 -21.77 7.12 22.08
C PHE A 164 -23.28 7.26 21.99
#